data_AF-A0A0F9B664-F1
#
_entry.id   AF-A0A0F9B664-F1
#
_cell.length_a   1.000
_cell.length_b   1.000
_cell.length_c   1.000
_cell.angle_alpha   90.00
_cell.angle_beta   90.00
_cell.angle_gamma   90.00
#
_symmetry.space_group_name_H-M   'P 1'
#
loop_
_entity.id
_entity.type
_entity.pdbx_description
1 polymer ?
#
loop_
_entity_poly.entity_id
_entity_poly.type
_entity_poly.pdbx_seq_one_letter_code
_entity_poly.pdbx_strand_id
1 'polypeptide(L)'
;LIKDKNGNYADVFVFIIMSFVVVVFFGIMYYGFTLFDTALATIQFDIGDTNFTAIVDDTWGQVYDAYSQLKTLAYVLIFGMILTMFVSAWAVRRPPIFLVIWIITSLVSVIVGVYISNTYQLLLANQDFGSTLQSFSGASFLLLYMPYLAGIFSLLNGLIALMGINRSRREEGQP
;
A
#
# COMPACT_ATOMS: atom_id res chain seq x y z
N LEU A 1 -6.52 18.21 -27.00
CA LEU A 1 -6.88 18.61 -25.61
C LEU A 1 -6.11 17.83 -24.53
N ILE A 2 -4.87 17.38 -24.79
CA ILE A 2 -4.00 16.85 -23.72
C ILE A 2 -2.74 17.71 -23.74
N LYS A 3 -2.84 18.89 -23.12
CA LYS A 3 -1.75 19.84 -22.95
C LYS A 3 -1.71 20.21 -21.48
N ASP A 4 -1.22 19.27 -20.68
CA ASP A 4 -0.50 19.51 -19.42
C ASP A 4 -0.14 18.13 -18.84
N LYS A 5 1.04 17.64 -19.21
CA LYS A 5 1.58 16.35 -18.74
C LYS A 5 2.66 16.62 -17.69
N ASN A 6 2.30 17.37 -16.65
CA ASN A 6 3.14 17.57 -15.49
C ASN A 6 3.01 16.33 -14.60
N GLY A 7 3.91 15.36 -14.81
CA GLY A 7 4.01 14.16 -13.97
C GLY A 7 4.23 14.56 -12.52
N ASN A 8 3.25 14.20 -11.69
CA ASN A 8 3.04 14.81 -10.39
C ASN A 8 3.85 14.06 -9.34
N TYR A 9 4.86 14.67 -8.73
CA TYR A 9 5.52 14.10 -7.55
C TYR A 9 4.55 13.95 -6.37
N ALA A 10 3.39 14.61 -6.42
CA ALA A 10 2.28 14.30 -5.53
C ALA A 10 1.82 12.84 -5.69
N ASP A 11 2.05 12.16 -6.81
CA ASP A 11 1.67 10.75 -6.96
C ASP A 11 2.43 9.84 -5.99
N VAL A 12 3.71 10.12 -5.72
CA VAL A 12 4.52 9.36 -4.74
C VAL A 12 4.05 9.63 -3.32
N PHE A 13 3.74 10.90 -3.04
CA PHE A 13 3.22 11.32 -1.74
C PHE A 13 1.81 10.75 -1.48
N VAL A 14 0.93 10.85 -2.47
CA VAL A 14 -0.42 10.25 -2.47
C VAL A 14 -0.34 8.74 -2.37
N PHE A 15 0.64 8.09 -3.02
CA PHE A 15 0.88 6.65 -2.87
C PHE A 15 1.21 6.28 -1.42
N ILE A 16 2.10 7.01 -0.75
CA ILE A 16 2.46 6.74 0.65
C ILE A 16 1.23 6.90 1.56
N ILE A 17 0.46 7.97 1.38
CA ILE A 17 -0.75 8.21 2.17
C ILE A 17 -1.82 7.15 1.88
N MET A 18 -2.10 6.84 0.61
CA MET A 18 -3.11 5.87 0.23
C MET A 18 -2.75 4.46 0.66
N SER A 19 -1.47 4.06 0.52
CA SER A 19 -1.02 2.75 1.01
C SER A 19 -1.19 2.61 2.52
N PHE A 20 -0.85 3.66 3.28
CA PHE A 20 -1.08 3.68 4.72
C PHE A 20 -2.58 3.59 5.06
N VAL A 21 -3.43 4.41 4.44
CA VAL A 21 -4.89 4.41 4.68
C VAL A 21 -5.50 3.06 4.36
N VAL A 22 -5.13 2.45 3.22
CA VAL A 22 -5.65 1.15 2.79
C VAL A 22 -5.26 0.04 3.77
N VAL A 23 -4.01 0.03 4.25
CA VAL A 23 -3.58 -1.01 5.21
C VAL A 23 -4.23 -0.80 6.57
N VAL A 24 -4.32 0.42 7.07
CA VAL A 24 -5.02 0.73 8.33
C VAL A 24 -6.49 0.37 8.24
N PHE A 25 -7.15 0.72 7.12
CA PHE A 25 -8.54 0.38 6.87
C PHE A 25 -8.76 -1.14 6.90
N PHE A 26 -7.96 -1.91 6.17
CA PHE A 26 -8.08 -3.38 6.17
C PHE A 26 -7.69 -4.01 7.51
N GLY A 27 -6.75 -3.43 8.25
CA GLY A 27 -6.40 -3.88 9.61
C GLY A 27 -7.56 -3.70 10.59
N ILE A 28 -8.20 -2.54 10.60
CA ILE A 28 -9.39 -2.27 11.43
C ILE A 28 -10.55 -3.18 11.01
N MET A 29 -10.77 -3.34 9.70
CA MET A 29 -11.83 -4.20 9.19
C MET A 29 -11.60 -5.65 9.62
N TYR A 30 -10.39 -6.19 9.48
CA TYR A 30 -10.11 -7.56 9.93
C TYR A 30 -10.33 -7.72 11.44
N TYR A 31 -9.86 -6.76 12.25
CA TYR A 31 -10.06 -6.79 13.70
C TYR A 31 -11.54 -6.76 14.11
N GLY A 32 -12.32 -5.88 13.48
CA GLY A 32 -13.77 -5.81 13.72
C GLY A 32 -14.45 -7.15 13.44
N PHE A 33 -14.06 -7.83 12.36
CA PHE A 33 -14.63 -9.13 11.99
C PHE A 33 -14.21 -10.26 12.95
N THR A 34 -12.97 -10.27 13.45
CA THR A 34 -12.56 -11.25 14.48
C THR A 34 -13.31 -11.07 15.80
N LEU A 35 -13.65 -9.83 16.17
CA LEU A 35 -14.51 -9.57 17.34
C LEU A 35 -15.95 -10.05 17.10
N PHE A 36 -16.49 -9.82 15.90
CA PHE A 36 -17.82 -10.32 15.54
C PHE A 36 -17.88 -11.85 15.52
N ASP A 37 -16.88 -12.51 14.94
CA ASP A 37 -16.77 -13.97 14.90
C ASP A 37 -16.71 -14.55 16.32
N THR A 38 -15.85 -13.99 17.18
CA THR A 38 -15.75 -14.41 18.59
C THR A 38 -17.06 -14.22 19.35
N ALA A 39 -17.75 -13.09 19.14
CA ALA A 39 -19.02 -12.78 19.78
C ALA A 39 -20.19 -13.65 19.27
N LEU A 40 -20.18 -14.02 17.98
CA LEU A 40 -21.23 -14.86 17.39
C LEU A 40 -21.01 -16.34 17.68
N ALA A 41 -19.76 -16.81 17.72
CA ALA A 41 -19.42 -18.17 18.11
C ALA A 41 -19.71 -18.49 19.59
N THR A 42 -19.78 -17.46 20.45
CA THR A 42 -20.15 -17.62 21.88
C THR A 42 -21.65 -17.60 22.14
N ILE A 43 -22.48 -17.21 21.16
CA ILE A 43 -23.93 -17.16 21.30
C ILE A 43 -24.53 -18.45 20.70
N GLN A 44 -24.77 -19.45 21.54
CA GLN A 44 -25.51 -20.65 21.16
C GLN A 44 -27.00 -20.45 21.45
N PHE A 45 -27.74 -19.93 20.47
CA PHE A 45 -29.20 -20.04 20.47
C PHE A 45 -29.62 -21.21 19.60
N ASP A 46 -30.41 -22.12 20.15
CA ASP A 46 -31.03 -23.21 19.38
C ASP A 46 -32.36 -22.69 18.81
N ILE A 47 -32.43 -22.47 17.49
CA ILE A 47 -33.66 -22.01 16.81
C ILE A 47 -34.10 -23.11 15.84
N GLY A 48 -34.85 -24.10 16.37
CA GLY A 48 -35.39 -25.21 15.58
C GLY A 48 -34.35 -26.29 15.22
N ASP A 49 -34.60 -27.08 14.16
CA ASP A 49 -33.76 -28.22 13.71
C ASP A 49 -32.44 -27.81 13.00
N THR A 50 -32.18 -26.51 12.84
CA THR A 50 -30.97 -25.99 12.20
C THR A 50 -30.13 -25.22 13.21
N ASN A 51 -28.98 -25.80 13.55
CA ASN A 51 -28.03 -25.23 14.50
C ASN A 51 -27.58 -23.85 14.01
N PHE A 52 -27.83 -22.79 14.80
CA PHE A 52 -27.51 -21.41 14.43
C PHE A 52 -26.02 -21.22 14.11
N THR A 53 -25.18 -22.02 14.78
CA THR A 53 -23.75 -22.15 14.52
C THR A 53 -23.45 -22.52 13.06
N ALA A 54 -24.24 -23.38 12.42
CA ALA A 54 -24.03 -23.80 11.03
C ALA A 54 -24.41 -22.71 10.02
N ILE A 55 -25.45 -21.92 10.31
CA ILE A 55 -25.86 -20.77 9.47
C ILE A 55 -24.83 -19.63 9.61
N VAL A 56 -24.30 -19.44 10.82
CA VAL A 56 -23.19 -18.52 11.08
C VAL A 56 -21.95 -19.00 10.33
N ASP A 57 -21.57 -20.27 10.39
CA ASP A 57 -20.39 -20.80 9.67
C ASP A 57 -20.52 -20.65 8.15
N ASP A 58 -21.70 -20.89 7.57
CA ASP A 58 -21.91 -20.75 6.12
C ASP A 58 -21.85 -19.28 5.66
N THR A 59 -22.32 -18.35 6.51
CA THR A 59 -22.32 -16.91 6.18
C THR A 59 -20.95 -16.29 6.44
N TRP A 60 -20.32 -16.62 7.57
CA TRP A 60 -19.04 -16.07 8.01
C TRP A 60 -17.84 -16.79 7.39
N GLY A 61 -17.98 -18.06 7.03
CA GLY A 61 -16.99 -18.79 6.23
C GLY A 61 -16.80 -18.18 4.84
N GLN A 62 -17.91 -17.78 4.18
CA GLN A 62 -17.84 -17.04 2.91
C GLN A 62 -17.18 -15.66 3.07
N VAL A 63 -17.41 -15.00 4.21
CA VAL A 63 -16.73 -13.73 4.55
C VAL A 63 -15.24 -13.96 4.77
N TYR A 64 -14.83 -15.04 5.45
CA TYR A 64 -13.43 -15.38 5.68
C TYR A 64 -12.68 -15.67 4.37
N ASP A 65 -13.33 -16.37 3.44
CA ASP A 65 -12.82 -16.58 2.08
C ASP A 65 -12.70 -15.26 1.30
N ALA A 66 -13.67 -14.35 1.43
CA ALA A 66 -13.57 -13.00 0.87
C ALA A 66 -12.40 -12.20 1.47
N TYR A 67 -12.05 -12.42 2.74
CA TYR A 67 -10.88 -11.81 3.40
C TYR A 67 -9.54 -12.31 2.85
N SER A 68 -9.45 -13.61 2.52
CA SER A 68 -8.30 -14.15 1.81
C SER A 68 -8.14 -13.52 0.41
N GLN A 69 -9.27 -13.27 -0.26
CA GLN A 69 -9.28 -12.55 -1.54
C GLN A 69 -8.90 -11.08 -1.39
N LEU A 70 -9.30 -10.41 -0.29
CA LEU A 70 -8.90 -9.05 0.05
C LEU A 70 -7.38 -8.91 0.23
N LYS A 71 -6.73 -9.89 0.86
CA LYS A 71 -5.25 -9.96 0.95
C LYS A 71 -4.62 -9.93 -0.45
N THR A 72 -5.15 -10.76 -1.34
CA THR A 72 -4.67 -10.85 -2.74
C THR A 72 -4.91 -9.56 -3.50
N LEU A 73 -6.09 -8.96 -3.35
CA LEU A 73 -6.45 -7.70 -3.99
C LEU A 73 -5.56 -6.54 -3.53
N ALA A 74 -5.24 -6.46 -2.23
CA ALA A 74 -4.32 -5.47 -1.69
C ALA A 74 -2.92 -5.58 -2.31
N TYR A 75 -2.39 -6.80 -2.48
CA TYR A 75 -1.10 -7.00 -3.17
C TYR A 75 -1.15 -6.56 -4.63
N VAL A 76 -2.19 -6.93 -5.37
CA VAL A 76 -2.36 -6.54 -6.78
C VAL A 76 -2.45 -5.02 -6.90
N LEU A 77 -3.15 -4.35 -5.99
CA LEU A 77 -3.32 -2.91 -6.00
C LEU A 77 -2.00 -2.19 -5.69
N ILE A 78 -1.28 -2.62 -4.64
CA ILE A 78 0.05 -2.07 -4.31
C ILE A 78 1.03 -2.26 -5.48
N PHE A 79 1.06 -3.45 -6.06
CA PHE A 79 1.92 -3.74 -7.21
C PHE A 79 1.53 -2.89 -8.43
N GLY A 80 0.24 -2.75 -8.71
CA GLY A 80 -0.28 -1.91 -9.80
C GLY A 80 0.09 -0.44 -9.64
N MET A 81 0.05 0.08 -8.42
CA MET A 81 0.51 1.45 -8.12
C MET A 81 2.01 1.65 -8.35
N ILE A 82 2.84 0.68 -7.95
CA ILE A 82 4.30 0.73 -8.21
C ILE A 82 4.57 0.72 -9.71
N LEU A 83 3.88 -0.16 -10.46
CA LEU A 83 4.06 -0.30 -11.90
C LEU A 83 3.64 0.98 -12.63
N THR A 84 2.47 1.55 -12.28
CA THR A 84 2.00 2.82 -12.85
C THR A 84 2.94 3.98 -12.54
N MET A 85 3.57 4.00 -11.35
CA MET A 85 4.58 5.00 -10.99
C MET A 85 5.84 4.90 -11.85
N PHE A 86 6.33 3.69 -12.15
CA PHE A 86 7.47 3.53 -13.05
C PHE A 86 7.13 3.91 -14.49
N VAL A 87 5.95 3.52 -14.98
CA VAL A 87 5.48 3.90 -16.32
C VAL A 87 5.33 5.42 -16.42
N SER A 88 4.79 6.07 -15.40
CA SER A 88 4.61 7.53 -15.39
C SER A 88 5.95 8.27 -15.37
N ALA A 89 6.93 7.79 -14.62
CA ALA A 89 8.27 8.38 -14.62
C ALA A 89 9.02 8.18 -15.93
N TRP A 90 8.84 7.03 -16.59
CA TRP A 90 9.43 6.79 -17.90
C TRP A 90 8.74 7.61 -19.00
N ALA A 91 7.42 7.80 -18.93
CA ALA A 91 6.63 8.43 -19.99
C ALA A 91 6.57 9.97 -19.94
N VAL A 92 7.07 10.61 -18.88
CA VAL A 92 7.03 12.07 -18.71
C VAL A 92 8.43 12.64 -18.93
N ARG A 93 8.58 13.49 -19.96
CA ARG A 93 9.79 14.27 -20.20
C ARG A 93 9.83 15.44 -19.21
N ARG A 94 10.91 15.57 -18.44
CA ARG A 94 11.03 16.59 -17.39
C ARG A 94 12.27 17.47 -17.59
N PRO A 95 12.17 18.80 -17.46
CA PRO A 95 13.34 19.67 -17.44
C PRO A 95 14.25 19.41 -16.22
N PRO A 96 15.54 19.77 -16.30
CA PRO A 96 16.55 19.39 -15.30
C PRO A 96 16.30 19.94 -13.89
N ILE A 97 15.53 21.03 -13.74
CA ILE A 97 15.14 21.56 -12.42
C ILE A 97 14.35 20.55 -11.56
N PHE A 98 13.67 19.59 -12.20
CA PHE A 98 12.91 18.56 -11.50
C PHE A 98 13.78 17.54 -10.76
N LEU A 99 15.09 17.48 -11.04
CA LEU A 99 16.03 16.64 -10.30
C LEU A 99 16.13 17.09 -8.84
N VAL A 100 16.21 18.40 -8.60
CA VAL A 100 16.31 18.95 -7.24
C VAL A 100 15.03 18.66 -6.44
N ILE A 101 13.87 18.85 -7.06
CA ILE A 101 12.56 18.52 -6.46
C ILE A 101 12.47 17.03 -6.15
N TRP A 102 12.96 16.18 -7.04
CA TRP A 102 13.00 14.74 -6.83
C TRP A 102 13.85 14.33 -5.61
N ILE A 103 15.05 14.91 -5.45
CA ILE A 103 15.90 14.62 -4.28
C ILE A 103 15.19 15.01 -2.99
N ILE A 104 14.58 16.20 -2.95
CA ILE A 104 13.87 16.70 -1.75
C ILE A 104 12.68 15.79 -1.43
N THR A 105 11.86 15.45 -2.42
CA THR A 105 10.67 14.61 -2.22
C THR A 105 11.01 13.17 -1.86
N SER A 106 12.09 12.62 -2.43
CA SER A 106 12.67 11.32 -2.04
C SER A 106 13.07 11.31 -0.57
N LEU A 107 13.79 12.35 -0.13
CA LEU A 107 14.26 12.46 1.25
C LEU A 107 13.11 12.57 2.25
N VAL A 108 12.09 13.39 1.94
CA VAL A 108 10.86 13.48 2.75
C VAL A 108 10.14 12.13 2.82
N SER A 109 10.04 11.42 1.69
CA SER A 109 9.38 10.10 1.63
C SER A 109 10.07 9.07 2.53
N VAL A 110 11.40 9.06 2.56
CA VAL A 110 12.18 8.17 3.46
C VAL A 110 11.92 8.54 4.92
N ILE A 111 11.94 9.83 5.27
CA ILE A 111 11.64 10.30 6.64
C ILE A 111 10.25 9.86 7.08
N VAL A 112 9.23 10.10 6.24
CA VAL A 112 7.86 9.67 6.52
C VAL A 112 7.77 8.15 6.67
N GLY A 113 8.48 7.40 5.82
CA GLY A 113 8.58 5.95 5.93
C GLY A 113 9.13 5.48 7.28
N VAL A 114 10.12 6.19 7.85
CA VAL A 114 10.65 5.90 9.21
C VAL A 114 9.57 6.07 10.26
N TYR A 115 8.82 7.17 10.22
CA TYR A 115 7.72 7.39 11.15
C TYR A 115 6.67 6.29 11.05
N ILE A 116 6.23 5.95 9.83
CA ILE A 116 5.22 4.91 9.62
C ILE A 116 5.72 3.54 10.11
N SER A 117 6.96 3.16 9.78
CA SER A 117 7.54 1.89 10.23
C SER A 117 7.61 1.80 11.75
N ASN A 118 8.05 2.87 12.43
CA ASN A 118 8.11 2.92 13.88
C ASN A 118 6.71 2.84 14.52
N THR A 119 5.73 3.58 13.98
CA THR A 119 4.33 3.47 14.44
C THR A 119 3.78 2.07 14.22
N TYR A 120 4.13 1.42 13.11
CA TYR A 120 3.70 0.05 12.83
C TYR A 120 4.30 -0.96 13.81
N GLN A 121 5.56 -0.78 14.22
CA GLN A 121 6.17 -1.61 15.27
C GLN A 121 5.43 -1.48 16.61
N LEU A 122 4.98 -0.27 16.96
CA LEU A 122 4.17 -0.06 18.16
C LEU A 122 2.81 -0.77 18.05
N LEU A 123 2.20 -0.78 16.86
CA LEU A 123 0.95 -1.53 16.61
C LEU A 123 1.15 -3.04 16.67
N LEU A 124 2.29 -3.56 16.18
CA LEU A 124 2.63 -4.98 16.28
C LEU A 124 2.88 -5.45 17.71
N ALA A 125 3.37 -4.56 18.58
CA ALA A 125 3.59 -4.84 20.00
C ALA A 125 2.29 -4.82 20.82
N ASN A 126 1.19 -4.33 20.26
CA ASN A 126 -0.11 -4.32 20.91
C ASN A 126 -0.73 -5.74 20.89
N GLN A 127 -1.22 -6.23 22.03
CA GLN A 127 -1.77 -7.58 22.16
C GLN A 127 -3.06 -7.78 21.35
N ASP A 128 -3.84 -6.73 21.11
CA ASP A 128 -5.12 -6.81 20.40
C ASP A 128 -4.94 -6.83 18.88
N PHE A 129 -3.94 -6.11 18.37
CA PHE A 129 -3.73 -5.93 16.93
C PHE A 129 -2.54 -6.73 16.38
N GLY A 130 -1.58 -7.12 17.21
CA GLY A 130 -0.33 -7.74 16.78
C GLY A 130 -0.53 -9.06 16.05
N SER A 131 -1.37 -9.96 16.58
CA SER A 131 -1.66 -11.27 15.96
C SER A 131 -2.37 -11.12 14.60
N THR A 132 -3.31 -10.20 14.52
CA THR A 132 -4.04 -9.82 13.31
C THR A 132 -3.11 -9.26 12.24
N LEU A 133 -2.28 -8.27 12.59
CA LEU A 133 -1.36 -7.62 11.66
C LEU A 133 -0.27 -8.59 11.17
N GLN A 134 0.22 -9.47 12.04
CA GLN A 134 1.17 -10.52 11.66
C GLN A 134 0.57 -11.55 10.68
N SER A 135 -0.74 -11.76 10.70
CA SER A 135 -1.43 -12.64 9.74
C SER A 135 -1.39 -12.11 8.29
N PHE A 136 -1.02 -10.84 8.09
CA PHE A 136 -0.78 -10.20 6.81
C PHE A 136 0.73 -10.03 6.58
N SER A 137 1.44 -11.14 6.37
CA SER A 137 2.91 -11.16 6.31
C SER A 137 3.53 -10.18 5.29
N GLY A 138 2.99 -10.11 4.08
CA GLY A 138 3.53 -9.22 3.03
C GLY A 138 3.19 -7.75 3.25
N ALA A 139 2.00 -7.41 3.75
CA ALA A 139 1.68 -6.03 4.14
C ALA A 139 2.52 -5.59 5.34
N SER A 140 2.70 -6.48 6.33
CA SER A 140 3.60 -6.27 7.46
C SER A 140 5.04 -6.03 7.02
N PHE A 141 5.55 -6.83 6.08
CA PHE A 141 6.87 -6.63 5.51
C PHE A 141 6.99 -5.25 4.82
N LEU A 142 6.00 -4.87 4.01
CA LEU A 142 6.00 -3.58 3.32
C LEU A 142 6.00 -2.39 4.30
N LEU A 143 5.21 -2.44 5.37
CA LEU A 143 5.13 -1.37 6.35
C LEU A 143 6.37 -1.31 7.24
N LEU A 144 6.89 -2.45 7.68
CA LEU A 144 8.08 -2.51 8.53
C LEU A 144 9.33 -2.01 7.77
N TYR A 145 9.47 -2.37 6.50
CA TYR A 145 10.59 -1.96 5.66
C TYR A 145 10.27 -0.77 4.74
N MET A 146 9.17 -0.04 5.02
CA MET A 146 8.75 1.12 4.24
C MET A 146 9.87 2.16 3.99
N PRO A 147 10.75 2.50 4.96
CA PRO A 147 11.80 3.48 4.71
C PRO A 147 12.77 3.03 3.61
N TYR A 148 13.14 1.75 3.65
CA TYR A 148 14.04 1.15 2.66
C TYR A 148 13.37 1.06 1.29
N LEU A 149 12.11 0.64 1.25
CA LEU A 149 11.34 0.55 0.01
C LEU A 149 11.12 1.93 -0.62
N ALA A 150 10.76 2.94 0.17
CA ALA A 150 10.64 4.32 -0.29
C ALA A 150 11.97 4.84 -0.86
N GLY A 151 13.09 4.53 -0.20
CA GLY A 151 14.43 4.83 -0.69
C GLY A 151 14.71 4.18 -2.05
N ILE A 152 14.58 2.86 -2.13
CA ILE A 152 14.83 2.07 -3.36
C ILE A 152 13.94 2.56 -4.50
N PHE A 153 12.64 2.67 -4.27
CA PHE A 153 11.71 3.11 -5.31
C PHE A 153 11.97 4.54 -5.74
N SER A 154 12.23 5.46 -4.80
CA SER A 154 12.54 6.84 -5.18
C SER A 154 13.82 6.91 -6.02
N LEU A 155 14.85 6.12 -5.67
CA LEU A 155 16.13 6.05 -6.39
C LEU A 155 15.96 5.48 -7.79
N LEU A 156 15.29 4.33 -7.92
CA LEU A 156 14.97 3.74 -9.22
C LEU A 156 14.16 4.71 -10.09
N ASN A 157 13.18 5.39 -9.49
CA ASN A 157 12.35 6.35 -10.21
C ASN A 157 13.16 7.56 -10.69
N GLY A 158 14.10 8.04 -9.86
CA GLY A 158 15.03 9.10 -10.23
C GLY A 158 15.95 8.69 -11.38
N LEU A 159 16.52 7.49 -11.32
CA LEU A 159 17.37 6.97 -12.40
C LEU A 159 16.61 6.85 -13.73
N ILE A 160 15.38 6.35 -13.70
CA ILE A 160 14.52 6.27 -14.89
C ILE A 160 14.22 7.65 -15.45
N ALA A 161 13.92 8.63 -14.57
CA ALA A 161 13.71 10.01 -14.99
C ALA A 161 14.97 10.60 -15.68
N LEU A 162 16.17 10.34 -15.14
CA LEU A 162 17.44 10.79 -15.74
C LEU A 162 17.69 10.16 -17.12
N MET A 163 17.39 8.87 -17.30
CA MET A 163 17.46 8.22 -18.61
C MET A 163 16.51 8.88 -19.62
N GLY A 164 15.32 9.30 -19.19
CA GLY A 164 14.36 10.04 -20.01
C GLY A 164 14.89 11.40 -20.50
N ILE A 165 15.66 12.10 -19.66
CA ILE A 165 16.27 13.40 -20.01
C ILE A 165 17.34 13.25 -21.10
N ASN A 166 18.18 12.21 -21.02
CA ASN A 166 19.21 11.96 -22.04
C ASN A 166 18.61 11.67 -23.41
N ARG A 167 17.43 11.03 -23.45
CA ARG A 167 16.72 10.76 -24.70
C ARG A 167 16.19 12.04 -25.37
N SER A 168 15.67 13.00 -24.61
CA SER A 168 15.14 14.23 -25.19
C SER A 168 16.23 15.09 -25.86
N ARG A 169 17.44 15.17 -25.26
CA ARG A 169 18.56 15.89 -25.89
C ARG A 169 18.96 15.34 -27.26
N ARG A 170 18.96 14.01 -27.41
CA ARG A 170 19.27 13.34 -28.69
C ARG A 170 18.23 13.60 -29.78
N GLU A 171 16.95 13.68 -29.40
CA GLU A 171 15.86 13.93 -30.35
C GLU A 171 15.79 15.40 -30.80
N GLU A 172 16.33 16.32 -29.98
CA GLU A 172 16.37 17.77 -30.28
C GLU A 172 17.61 18.19 -31.09
N GLY A 173 18.48 17.26 -31.48
CA GLY A 173 19.63 17.53 -32.36
C GLY A 173 20.71 18.43 -31.73
N GLN A 174 20.69 18.60 -30.40
CA GLN A 174 21.76 19.28 -29.69
C GLN A 174 22.86 18.26 -29.29
N PRO A 175 24.15 18.62 -29.45
CA PRO A 175 25.27 17.72 -29.14
C PRO A 175 25.31 17.28 -27.66
#